data_AF-W4LQI3-F1
#
_entry.id   AF-W4LQI3-F1
#
_cell.length_a   1.000
_cell.length_b   1.000
_cell.length_c   1.000
_cell.angle_alpha   90.00
_cell.angle_beta   90.00
_cell.angle_gamma   90.00
#
_symmetry.space_group_name_H-M   'P 1'
#
loop_
_entity.id
_entity.type
_entity.pdbx_description
1 polymer ?
#
loop_
_entity_poly.entity_id
_entity_poly.type
_entity_poly.pdbx_seq_one_letter_code
_entity_poly.pdbx_strand_id
1 'polypeptide(L)'
;MKFLNSCLAVLMVLCGALELNAKTIVVPRDHRTIQTAVKAASPGDTIIVEDGVYHQSVNINKSHLIIKAKNPRKAVLDGKRSKPYGFFAEKGRKIVKVVIQGFEIRNFKSAGVHARYGGGDQYESWIIKDNYIHHAVDKGVVVGGSGHTIHNNEIAFIGNDGEAAGVHSWSNGSTISDNIIYVIRKNGIRVSSSSKNQVKNNLIAYT
;
A
#
# COMPACT_ATOMS: atom_id res chain seq x y z
N MET A 1 30.35 0.00 68.34
CA MET A 1 29.12 -0.83 68.20
C MET A 1 27.98 0.10 67.80
N LYS A 2 27.28 0.02 66.68
CA LYS A 2 27.25 -0.89 65.52
C LYS A 2 26.93 -0.01 64.30
N PHE A 3 27.60 -0.27 63.18
CA PHE A 3 27.23 0.24 61.86
C PHE A 3 25.90 -0.39 61.42
N LEU A 4 25.03 0.37 60.75
CA LEU A 4 24.07 -0.19 59.81
C LEU A 4 23.98 0.72 58.58
N ASN A 5 24.96 0.53 57.69
CA ASN A 5 24.80 0.78 56.27
C ASN A 5 23.91 -0.32 55.70
N SER A 6 22.84 0.03 54.98
CA SER A 6 22.35 -0.84 53.91
C SER A 6 21.45 -0.08 52.94
N CYS A 7 22.12 0.35 51.87
CA CYS A 7 21.67 0.28 50.47
C CYS A 7 20.35 0.96 50.09
N LEU A 8 20.46 2.25 49.81
CA LEU A 8 19.64 2.92 48.81
C LEU A 8 19.98 2.32 47.43
N ALA A 9 19.26 1.29 47.00
CA ALA A 9 19.35 0.78 45.64
C ALA A 9 18.65 1.78 44.71
N VAL A 10 19.39 2.78 44.23
CA VAL A 10 18.97 3.59 43.08
C VAL A 10 19.02 2.67 41.87
N LEU A 11 17.86 2.12 41.50
CA LEU A 11 17.67 1.45 40.23
C LEU A 11 17.82 2.50 39.13
N MET A 12 19.04 2.64 38.59
CA MET A 12 19.25 3.33 37.32
C MET A 12 18.53 2.54 36.24
N VAL A 13 17.26 2.89 35.99
CA VAL A 13 16.60 2.55 34.75
C VAL A 13 17.36 3.29 33.66
N LEU A 14 18.30 2.59 33.03
CA LEU A 14 18.89 3.01 31.78
C LEU A 14 17.76 2.95 30.74
N CYS A 15 16.98 4.03 30.66
CA CYS A 15 16.07 4.26 29.55
C CYS A 15 16.94 4.55 28.33
N GLY A 16 17.50 3.48 27.75
CA GLY A 16 18.02 3.54 26.40
C GLY A 16 16.82 3.85 25.52
N ALA A 17 16.63 5.13 25.20
CA ALA A 17 15.76 5.52 24.10
C ALA A 17 16.34 4.80 22.87
N LEU A 18 15.72 3.69 22.47
CA LEU A 18 15.97 3.11 21.16
C LEU A 18 15.66 4.22 20.17
N GLU A 19 16.70 4.77 19.55
CA GLU A 19 16.54 5.66 18.42
C GLU A 19 15.78 4.87 17.36
N LEU A 20 14.47 5.11 17.27
CA LEU A 20 13.59 4.63 16.21
C LEU A 20 13.92 5.43 14.95
N ASN A 21 15.13 5.25 14.43
CA ASN A 21 15.52 5.81 13.16
C ASN A 21 14.91 4.93 12.07
N ALA A 22 14.03 5.52 11.26
CA ALA A 22 13.44 4.86 10.11
C ALA A 22 14.53 4.27 9.23
N LYS A 23 14.58 2.94 9.12
CA LYS A 23 15.60 2.27 8.32
C LYS A 23 15.20 2.26 6.86
N THR A 24 16.19 2.40 5.98
CA THR A 24 16.02 2.06 4.56
C THR A 24 16.39 0.60 4.33
N ILE A 25 15.47 -0.17 3.75
CA ILE A 25 15.65 -1.56 3.31
C ILE A 25 15.62 -1.58 1.78
N VAL A 26 16.65 -2.13 1.15
CA VAL A 26 16.77 -2.19 -0.32
C VAL A 26 16.51 -3.60 -0.82
N VAL A 27 15.60 -3.74 -1.78
CA VAL A 27 15.29 -5.01 -2.47
C VAL A 27 15.91 -4.94 -3.87
N PRO A 28 16.68 -5.95 -4.34
CA PRO A 28 16.90 -7.25 -3.70
C PRO A 28 18.12 -7.32 -2.76
N ARG A 29 18.87 -6.21 -2.58
CA ARG A 29 20.16 -6.19 -1.87
C ARG A 29 20.09 -6.77 -0.45
N ASP A 30 19.17 -6.27 0.36
CA ASP A 30 19.03 -6.63 1.78
C ASP A 30 18.06 -7.82 1.94
N HIS A 31 17.07 -7.93 1.04
CA HIS A 31 16.13 -9.04 0.98
C HIS A 31 15.77 -9.37 -0.46
N ARG A 32 15.81 -10.67 -0.83
CA ARG A 32 15.55 -11.14 -2.20
C ARG A 32 14.16 -10.76 -2.74
N THR A 33 13.15 -10.60 -1.88
CA THR A 33 11.79 -10.28 -2.30
C THR A 33 11.20 -9.10 -1.51
N ILE A 34 10.25 -8.39 -2.13
CA ILE A 34 9.50 -7.31 -1.49
C ILE A 34 8.77 -7.83 -0.25
N GLN A 35 8.14 -9.00 -0.33
CA GLN A 35 7.44 -9.60 0.80
C GLN A 35 8.38 -9.89 1.98
N THR A 36 9.60 -10.38 1.73
CA THR A 36 10.58 -10.61 2.81
C THR A 36 11.06 -9.30 3.44
N ALA A 37 11.20 -8.23 2.64
CA ALA A 37 11.48 -6.90 3.18
C ALA A 37 10.33 -6.36 4.04
N VAL A 38 9.07 -6.52 3.60
CA VAL A 38 7.89 -6.15 4.40
C VAL A 38 7.83 -6.91 5.71
N LYS A 39 8.21 -8.20 5.72
CA LYS A 39 8.29 -8.99 6.96
C LYS A 39 9.39 -8.51 7.91
N ALA A 40 10.54 -8.07 7.39
CA ALA A 40 11.65 -7.57 8.19
C ALA A 40 11.48 -6.12 8.67
N ALA A 41 10.74 -5.30 7.92
CA ALA A 41 10.56 -3.88 8.22
C ALA A 41 9.84 -3.63 9.55
N SER A 42 10.29 -2.60 10.27
CA SER A 42 9.58 -2.02 11.42
C SER A 42 8.67 -0.86 10.98
N PRO A 43 7.64 -0.50 11.76
CA PRO A 43 6.90 0.74 11.51
C PRO A 43 7.84 1.95 11.44
N GLY A 44 7.68 2.76 10.41
CA GLY A 44 8.54 3.90 10.07
C GLY A 44 9.52 3.61 8.92
N ASP A 45 9.83 2.34 8.64
CA ASP A 45 10.83 1.98 7.64
C ASP A 45 10.40 2.32 6.20
N THR A 46 11.41 2.54 5.35
CA THR A 46 11.25 2.69 3.91
C THR A 46 11.86 1.50 3.18
N ILE A 47 11.07 0.83 2.36
CA ILE A 47 11.50 -0.20 1.44
C ILE A 47 11.69 0.43 0.06
N ILE A 48 12.94 0.46 -0.41
CA ILE A 48 13.30 0.86 -1.77
C ILE A 48 13.45 -0.40 -2.62
N VAL A 49 12.71 -0.48 -3.71
CA VAL A 49 12.76 -1.61 -4.64
C VAL A 49 13.51 -1.19 -5.89
N GLU A 50 14.66 -1.83 -6.13
CA GLU A 50 15.46 -1.66 -7.34
C GLU A 50 14.71 -2.15 -8.59
N ASP A 51 15.27 -1.82 -9.75
CA ASP A 51 14.74 -2.22 -11.04
C ASP A 51 14.71 -3.74 -11.17
N GLY A 52 13.61 -4.27 -11.72
CA GLY A 52 13.46 -5.72 -11.88
C GLY A 52 12.00 -6.16 -11.90
N VAL A 53 11.79 -7.45 -12.20
CA VAL A 53 10.48 -8.07 -12.22
C VAL A 53 10.31 -9.00 -11.02
N TYR A 54 9.27 -8.73 -10.24
CA TYR A 54 8.97 -9.39 -8.97
C TYR A 54 7.66 -10.17 -9.10
N HIS A 55 7.77 -11.49 -9.23
CA HIS A 55 6.61 -12.38 -9.43
C HIS A 55 5.90 -12.77 -8.13
N GLN A 56 5.33 -11.81 -7.42
CA GLN A 56 4.78 -12.02 -6.07
C GLN A 56 3.49 -11.23 -5.83
N SER A 57 2.86 -11.55 -4.70
CA SER A 57 1.90 -10.68 -4.03
C SER A 57 2.54 -10.19 -2.74
N VAL A 58 2.18 -8.99 -2.30
CA VAL A 58 2.78 -8.34 -1.13
C VAL A 58 1.68 -8.05 -0.11
N ASN A 59 1.61 -8.91 0.91
CA ASN A 59 0.79 -8.72 2.10
C ASN A 59 1.42 -7.66 3.01
N ILE A 60 0.71 -6.54 3.18
CA ILE A 60 1.07 -5.47 4.09
C ILE A 60 0.36 -5.72 5.41
N ASN A 61 1.15 -6.06 6.44
CA ASN A 61 0.65 -6.37 7.78
C ASN A 61 1.14 -5.39 8.86
N LYS A 62 1.68 -4.24 8.43
CA LYS A 62 2.22 -3.21 9.32
C LYS A 62 1.80 -1.82 8.87
N SER A 63 1.62 -0.95 9.84
CA SER A 63 1.37 0.47 9.65
C SER A 63 2.68 1.24 9.46
N HIS A 64 2.59 2.47 8.98
CA HIS A 64 3.72 3.40 8.84
C HIS A 64 4.82 2.88 7.92
N LEU A 65 4.46 2.32 6.77
CA LEU A 65 5.43 1.71 5.86
C LEU A 65 5.45 2.46 4.53
N ILE A 66 6.65 2.83 4.07
CA ILE A 66 6.83 3.38 2.73
C ILE A 66 7.43 2.29 1.86
N ILE A 67 6.76 1.95 0.76
CA ILE A 67 7.29 1.03 -0.25
C ILE A 67 7.33 1.79 -1.57
N LYS A 68 8.52 1.97 -2.13
CA LYS A 68 8.70 2.72 -3.37
C LYS A 68 9.66 2.04 -4.33
N ALA A 69 9.37 2.13 -5.62
CA ALA A 69 10.36 1.84 -6.65
C ALA A 69 11.49 2.87 -6.57
N LYS A 70 12.73 2.45 -6.88
CA LYS A 70 13.87 3.36 -6.97
C LYS A 70 13.75 4.28 -8.17
N ASN A 71 13.48 3.68 -9.34
CA ASN A 71 13.23 4.40 -10.58
C ASN A 71 11.76 4.24 -10.99
N PRO A 72 11.09 5.32 -11.47
CA PRO A 72 9.68 5.26 -11.85
C PRO A 72 9.38 4.10 -12.82
N ARG A 73 8.44 3.24 -12.42
CA ARG A 73 7.90 2.10 -13.17
C ARG A 73 8.92 1.04 -13.58
N LYS A 74 10.14 1.04 -13.02
CA LYS A 74 11.17 0.03 -13.33
C LYS A 74 11.18 -1.17 -12.38
N ALA A 75 10.58 -1.03 -11.20
CA ALA A 75 10.22 -2.15 -10.35
C ALA A 75 8.82 -2.65 -10.74
N VAL A 76 8.76 -3.83 -11.38
CA VAL A 76 7.53 -4.43 -11.90
C VAL A 76 7.04 -5.49 -10.93
N LEU A 77 5.89 -5.28 -10.30
CA LEU A 77 5.19 -6.29 -9.53
C LEU A 77 4.21 -7.05 -10.45
N ASP A 78 4.52 -8.32 -10.75
CA ASP A 78 3.82 -9.09 -11.78
C ASP A 78 3.12 -10.34 -11.20
N GLY A 79 1.79 -10.33 -11.25
CA GLY A 79 0.94 -11.41 -10.77
C GLY A 79 0.90 -12.65 -11.67
N LYS A 80 1.47 -12.59 -12.89
CA LYS A 80 1.46 -13.65 -13.92
C LYS A 80 0.06 -14.22 -14.22
N ARG A 81 -1.00 -13.43 -13.99
CA ARG A 81 -2.41 -13.84 -14.03
C ARG A 81 -2.74 -15.04 -13.12
N SER A 82 -1.90 -15.31 -12.13
CA SER A 82 -2.06 -16.43 -11.20
C SER A 82 -2.33 -15.97 -9.77
N LYS A 83 -1.98 -14.73 -9.43
CA LYS A 83 -2.11 -14.17 -8.08
C LYS A 83 -3.30 -13.22 -7.97
N PRO A 84 -4.01 -13.18 -6.82
CA PRO A 84 -5.21 -12.35 -6.68
C PRO A 84 -4.89 -10.85 -6.62
N TYR A 85 -3.90 -10.46 -5.82
CA TYR A 85 -3.61 -9.06 -5.51
C TYR A 85 -2.12 -8.72 -5.70
N GLY A 86 -1.81 -7.48 -6.09
CA GLY A 86 -0.46 -6.94 -6.07
C GLY A 86 -0.03 -6.59 -4.66
N PHE A 87 -0.23 -5.34 -4.25
CA PHE A 87 -0.12 -4.92 -2.85
C PHE A 87 -1.49 -5.06 -2.17
N PHE A 88 -1.53 -5.68 -1.00
CA PHE A 88 -2.80 -5.83 -0.29
C PHE A 88 -2.66 -5.74 1.23
N ALA A 89 -3.68 -5.22 1.87
CA ALA A 89 -3.75 -5.17 3.32
C ALA A 89 -4.03 -6.56 3.91
N GLU A 90 -3.41 -6.88 5.04
CA GLU A 90 -3.73 -8.06 5.83
C GLU A 90 -5.17 -7.95 6.37
N LYS A 91 -6.01 -8.94 6.04
CA LYS A 91 -7.41 -8.97 6.45
C LYS A 91 -7.53 -9.04 7.98
N GLY A 92 -8.45 -8.25 8.55
CA GLY A 92 -8.77 -8.28 9.98
C GLY A 92 -7.81 -7.48 10.86
N ARG A 93 -6.96 -6.63 10.27
CA ARG A 93 -5.98 -5.83 10.98
C ARG A 93 -6.12 -4.35 10.67
N LYS A 94 -6.04 -3.49 11.69
CA LYS A 94 -5.88 -2.05 11.50
C LYS A 94 -4.51 -1.76 10.88
N ILE A 95 -4.51 -1.16 9.69
CA ILE A 95 -3.27 -0.80 8.97
C ILE A 95 -3.39 0.63 8.48
N VAL A 96 -2.51 1.49 9.00
CA VAL A 96 -2.57 2.93 8.75
C VAL A 96 -1.27 3.45 8.14
N LYS A 97 -1.34 4.53 7.35
CA LYS A 97 -0.17 5.26 6.84
C LYS A 97 0.79 4.37 6.03
N VAL A 98 0.27 3.77 4.96
CA VAL A 98 1.05 2.98 4.01
C VAL A 98 1.23 3.76 2.72
N VAL A 99 2.44 3.80 2.18
CA VAL A 99 2.73 4.43 0.88
C VAL A 99 3.16 3.36 -0.12
N ILE A 100 2.48 3.30 -1.27
CA ILE A 100 2.85 2.49 -2.43
C ILE A 100 3.14 3.43 -3.59
N GLN A 101 4.41 3.51 -3.99
CA GLN A 101 4.86 4.55 -4.93
C GLN A 101 5.72 4.04 -6.09
N GLY A 102 5.44 4.53 -7.29
CA GLY A 102 6.37 4.46 -8.43
C GLY A 102 6.48 3.09 -9.11
N PHE A 103 5.61 2.13 -8.81
CA PHE A 103 5.68 0.77 -9.37
C PHE A 103 5.00 0.66 -10.74
N GLU A 104 5.42 -0.30 -11.55
CA GLU A 104 4.54 -0.97 -12.50
C GLU A 104 3.88 -2.17 -11.77
N ILE A 105 2.56 -2.29 -11.83
CA ILE A 105 1.78 -3.33 -11.14
C ILE A 105 0.85 -3.99 -12.16
N ARG A 106 1.04 -5.29 -12.44
CA ARG A 106 0.32 -5.94 -13.54
C ARG A 106 -0.07 -7.39 -13.37
N ASN A 107 -1.01 -7.83 -14.22
CA ASN A 107 -1.39 -9.22 -14.41
C ASN A 107 -1.94 -9.89 -13.14
N PHE A 108 -2.86 -9.24 -12.43
CA PHE A 108 -3.49 -9.79 -11.23
C PHE A 108 -4.91 -10.31 -11.49
N LYS A 109 -5.31 -11.41 -10.84
CA LYS A 109 -6.63 -12.03 -11.00
C LYS A 109 -7.76 -11.26 -10.31
N SER A 110 -7.44 -10.25 -9.50
CA SER A 110 -8.43 -9.35 -8.93
C SER A 110 -7.95 -7.92 -9.00
N ALA A 111 -6.97 -7.51 -8.17
CA ALA A 111 -6.60 -6.11 -8.05
C ALA A 111 -5.11 -5.82 -8.03
N GLY A 112 -4.70 -4.66 -8.56
CA GLY A 112 -3.34 -4.16 -8.42
C GLY A 112 -3.02 -3.77 -6.98
N VAL A 113 -3.89 -2.95 -6.37
CA VAL A 113 -3.84 -2.59 -4.94
C VAL A 113 -5.17 -2.89 -4.27
N HIS A 114 -5.15 -3.59 -3.13
CA HIS A 114 -6.34 -4.06 -2.43
C HIS A 114 -6.28 -3.78 -0.92
N ALA A 115 -7.04 -2.80 -0.44
CA ALA A 115 -7.18 -2.47 0.97
C ALA A 115 -8.66 -2.38 1.36
N ARG A 116 -9.40 -3.49 1.19
CA ARG A 116 -10.83 -3.58 1.54
C ARG A 116 -11.33 -5.01 1.68
N TYR A 117 -11.97 -5.36 2.79
CA TYR A 117 -12.67 -6.64 2.95
C TYR A 117 -14.10 -6.51 3.49
N GLY A 118 -14.62 -5.28 3.66
CA GLY A 118 -15.99 -5.00 4.09
C GLY A 118 -16.13 -4.84 5.61
N GLY A 119 -17.35 -4.56 6.08
CA GLY A 119 -17.76 -4.70 7.49
C GLY A 119 -16.89 -4.01 8.55
N GLY A 120 -16.58 -2.72 8.38
CA GLY A 120 -15.79 -1.95 9.36
C GLY A 120 -14.29 -1.90 9.06
N ASP A 121 -13.93 -1.80 7.77
CA ASP A 121 -12.55 -1.67 7.29
C ASP A 121 -11.75 -0.64 8.12
N GLN A 122 -10.63 -1.07 8.70
CA GLN A 122 -9.74 -0.25 9.54
C GLN A 122 -8.45 0.13 8.81
N TYR A 123 -8.54 0.27 7.48
CA TYR A 123 -7.43 0.73 6.66
C TYR A 123 -7.52 2.24 6.52
N GLU A 124 -6.46 2.96 6.91
CA GLU A 124 -6.52 4.43 6.97
C GLU A 124 -5.27 5.06 6.35
N SER A 125 -5.43 6.19 5.67
CA SER A 125 -4.29 6.99 5.20
C SER A 125 -3.32 6.23 4.29
N TRP A 126 -3.85 5.40 3.37
CA TRP A 126 -3.00 4.81 2.33
C TRP A 126 -2.76 5.82 1.23
N ILE A 127 -1.51 5.97 0.81
CA ILE A 127 -1.09 6.82 -0.30
C ILE A 127 -0.63 5.93 -1.45
N ILE A 128 -1.40 5.92 -2.52
CA ILE A 128 -1.12 5.13 -3.73
C ILE A 128 -0.84 6.14 -4.82
N LYS A 129 0.43 6.29 -5.19
CA LYS A 129 0.86 7.37 -6.09
C LYS A 129 1.93 7.01 -7.10
N ASP A 130 1.93 7.70 -8.24
CA ASP A 130 2.95 7.56 -9.29
C ASP A 130 3.08 6.13 -9.85
N ASN A 131 2.04 5.28 -9.70
CA ASN A 131 2.09 3.90 -10.17
C ASN A 131 1.47 3.77 -11.57
N TYR A 132 1.95 2.78 -12.33
CA TYR A 132 1.27 2.26 -13.52
C TYR A 132 0.61 0.92 -13.18
N ILE A 133 -0.72 0.90 -13.13
CA ILE A 133 -1.50 -0.27 -12.70
C ILE A 133 -2.31 -0.78 -13.87
N HIS A 134 -2.04 -1.99 -14.35
CA HIS A 134 -2.70 -2.48 -15.56
C HIS A 134 -2.94 -3.99 -15.62
N HIS A 135 -3.85 -4.41 -16.49
CA HIS A 135 -4.12 -5.83 -16.75
C HIS A 135 -4.52 -6.61 -15.47
N ALA A 136 -5.24 -5.96 -14.56
CA ALA A 136 -5.93 -6.64 -13.46
C ALA A 136 -7.35 -7.01 -13.90
N VAL A 137 -7.84 -8.16 -13.45
CA VAL A 137 -9.12 -8.72 -13.92
C VAL A 137 -10.34 -7.97 -13.37
N ASP A 138 -10.25 -7.45 -12.15
CA ASP A 138 -11.38 -6.80 -11.48
C ASP A 138 -11.11 -5.31 -11.20
N LYS A 139 -10.14 -4.96 -10.36
CA LYS A 139 -9.89 -3.56 -9.96
C LYS A 139 -8.47 -3.11 -10.25
N GLY A 140 -8.27 -1.84 -10.60
CA GLY A 140 -6.93 -1.25 -10.51
C GLY A 140 -6.56 -1.07 -9.04
N VAL A 141 -7.32 -0.21 -8.36
CA VAL A 141 -7.20 0.10 -6.94
C VAL A 141 -8.55 -0.09 -6.26
N VAL A 142 -8.56 -0.78 -5.13
CA VAL A 142 -9.74 -0.88 -4.25
C VAL A 142 -9.39 -0.55 -2.81
N VAL A 143 -10.14 0.37 -2.20
CA VAL A 143 -9.94 0.85 -0.83
C VAL A 143 -11.26 0.94 -0.07
N GLY A 144 -11.22 0.63 1.22
CA GLY A 144 -12.26 0.90 2.22
C GLY A 144 -11.61 1.51 3.47
N GLY A 145 -12.41 2.02 4.40
CA GLY A 145 -11.88 2.72 5.58
C GLY A 145 -11.86 4.23 5.39
N SER A 146 -10.71 4.91 5.56
CA SER A 146 -10.70 6.38 5.47
C SER A 146 -9.38 7.05 5.09
N GLY A 147 -9.47 8.29 4.58
CA GLY A 147 -8.33 9.19 4.43
C GLY A 147 -7.30 8.77 3.38
N HIS A 148 -7.65 7.93 2.40
CA HIS A 148 -6.70 7.51 1.38
C HIS A 148 -6.43 8.63 0.37
N THR A 149 -5.24 8.61 -0.22
CA THR A 149 -4.86 9.45 -1.35
C THR A 149 -4.48 8.55 -2.52
N ILE A 150 -5.24 8.64 -3.60
CA ILE A 150 -4.98 7.90 -4.85
C ILE A 150 -4.67 8.97 -5.90
N HIS A 151 -3.38 9.18 -6.15
CA HIS A 151 -2.90 10.37 -6.84
C HIS A 151 -1.88 10.07 -7.93
N ASN A 152 -2.00 10.71 -9.10
CA ASN A 152 -1.00 10.61 -10.18
C ASN A 152 -0.67 9.17 -10.59
N ASN A 153 -1.68 8.29 -10.58
CA ASN A 153 -1.53 6.95 -11.12
C ASN A 153 -2.04 6.89 -12.55
N GLU A 154 -1.43 6.03 -13.35
CA GLU A 154 -1.96 5.61 -14.64
C GLU A 154 -2.59 4.22 -14.47
N ILE A 155 -3.89 4.11 -14.69
CA ILE A 155 -4.66 2.89 -14.45
C ILE A 155 -5.33 2.47 -15.75
N ALA A 156 -4.97 1.29 -16.26
CA ALA A 156 -5.35 0.89 -17.61
C ALA A 156 -5.69 -0.59 -17.75
N PHE A 157 -6.48 -0.94 -18.77
CA PHE A 157 -6.74 -2.34 -19.13
C PHE A 157 -7.29 -3.16 -17.96
N ILE A 158 -8.28 -2.62 -17.24
CA ILE A 158 -8.89 -3.29 -16.09
C ILE A 158 -10.21 -3.92 -16.52
N GLY A 159 -10.32 -5.25 -16.39
CA GLY A 159 -11.55 -5.97 -16.75
C GLY A 159 -11.36 -7.46 -17.07
N ASN A 160 -12.45 -8.06 -17.57
CA ASN A 160 -12.81 -9.50 -17.64
C ASN A 160 -13.77 -9.97 -16.54
N ASP A 161 -13.99 -9.18 -15.49
CA ASP A 161 -15.07 -9.39 -14.51
C ASP A 161 -16.22 -8.37 -14.68
N GLY A 162 -17.41 -8.69 -14.15
CA GLY A 162 -18.64 -7.87 -14.24
C GLY A 162 -18.66 -6.65 -13.32
N GLU A 163 -17.73 -6.58 -12.36
CA GLU A 163 -17.61 -5.48 -11.42
C GLU A 163 -16.39 -4.60 -11.64
N ALA A 164 -15.81 -4.59 -12.84
CA ALA A 164 -14.53 -3.93 -13.07
C ALA A 164 -14.51 -2.43 -12.73
N ALA A 165 -13.41 -1.93 -12.16
CA ALA A 165 -13.20 -0.49 -12.02
C ALA A 165 -11.73 -0.09 -11.94
N GLY A 166 -11.37 1.07 -12.49
CA GLY A 166 -10.02 1.62 -12.34
C GLY A 166 -9.72 1.90 -10.87
N VAL A 167 -10.58 2.70 -10.24
CA VAL A 167 -10.59 2.92 -8.79
C VAL A 167 -11.96 2.60 -8.22
N HIS A 168 -12.01 1.79 -7.16
CA HIS A 168 -13.22 1.58 -6.38
C HIS A 168 -12.99 1.91 -4.90
N SER A 169 -13.59 2.99 -4.44
CA SER A 169 -13.51 3.45 -3.05
C SER A 169 -14.83 3.24 -2.32
N TRP A 170 -14.74 2.61 -1.15
CA TRP A 170 -15.76 2.60 -0.09
C TRP A 170 -15.28 3.35 1.16
N SER A 171 -14.32 4.25 0.99
CA SER A 171 -13.66 4.95 2.08
C SER A 171 -14.26 6.32 2.30
N ASN A 172 -14.15 6.86 3.52
CA ASN A 172 -14.55 8.23 3.85
C ASN A 172 -13.36 9.20 3.76
N GLY A 173 -13.60 10.46 3.45
CA GLY A 173 -12.58 11.52 3.52
C GLY A 173 -11.34 11.28 2.64
N SER A 174 -11.47 10.51 1.57
CA SER A 174 -10.38 10.14 0.67
C SER A 174 -10.32 11.06 -0.54
N THR A 175 -9.12 11.24 -1.09
CA THR A 175 -8.87 12.04 -2.30
C THR A 175 -8.44 11.13 -3.44
N ILE A 176 -9.13 11.23 -4.57
CA ILE A 176 -8.77 10.58 -5.84
C ILE A 176 -8.51 11.70 -6.84
N SER A 177 -7.24 11.95 -7.17
CA SER A 177 -6.90 13.08 -8.02
C SER A 177 -5.75 12.85 -8.99
N ASP A 178 -5.77 13.58 -10.10
CA ASP A 178 -4.65 13.63 -11.05
C ASP A 178 -4.32 12.24 -11.65
N ASN A 179 -5.28 11.31 -11.63
CA ASN A 179 -5.08 9.99 -12.24
C ASN A 179 -5.48 10.00 -13.72
N ILE A 180 -4.76 9.23 -14.52
CA ILE A 180 -5.10 8.92 -15.91
C ILE A 180 -5.70 7.51 -15.93
N ILE A 181 -6.99 7.39 -16.25
CA ILE A 181 -7.74 6.14 -16.15
C ILE A 181 -8.40 5.84 -17.50
N TYR A 182 -8.01 4.73 -18.13
CA TYR A 182 -8.50 4.41 -19.46
C TYR A 182 -8.61 2.92 -19.76
N VAL A 183 -9.46 2.54 -20.70
CA VAL A 183 -9.70 1.14 -21.10
C VAL A 183 -10.10 0.31 -19.87
N ILE A 184 -11.19 0.74 -19.25
CA ILE A 184 -11.78 0.07 -18.10
C ILE A 184 -13.10 -0.54 -18.55
N ARG A 185 -13.37 -1.79 -18.20
CA ARG A 185 -14.57 -2.48 -18.72
C ARG A 185 -15.91 -1.90 -18.23
N LYS A 186 -15.94 -1.17 -17.11
CA LYS A 186 -17.22 -0.70 -16.51
C LYS A 186 -17.15 0.70 -15.89
N ASN A 187 -16.37 0.92 -14.84
CA ASN A 187 -16.30 2.23 -14.19
C ASN A 187 -14.85 2.73 -14.10
N GLY A 188 -14.54 3.90 -14.64
CA GLY A 188 -13.24 4.54 -14.40
C GLY A 188 -12.97 4.73 -12.90
N ILE A 189 -13.84 5.50 -12.24
CA ILE A 189 -13.83 5.70 -10.79
C ILE A 189 -15.23 5.41 -10.25
N ARG A 190 -15.31 4.60 -9.19
CA ARG A 190 -16.54 4.32 -8.46
C ARG A 190 -16.34 4.59 -6.97
N VAL A 191 -17.21 5.43 -6.42
CA VAL A 191 -17.22 5.81 -5.01
C VAL A 191 -18.56 5.32 -4.42
N SER A 192 -18.53 4.45 -3.41
CA SER A 192 -19.70 3.70 -2.94
C SER A 192 -19.86 3.76 -1.42
N SER A 193 -21.07 4.05 -0.95
CA SER A 193 -21.43 4.05 0.48
C SER A 193 -20.44 4.84 1.36
N SER A 194 -20.08 6.04 0.92
CA SER A 194 -18.99 6.84 1.46
C SER A 194 -19.33 8.33 1.55
N SER A 195 -18.60 9.09 2.37
CA SER A 195 -18.81 10.52 2.61
C SER A 195 -17.51 11.32 2.51
N LYS A 196 -17.63 12.62 2.18
CA LYS A 196 -16.55 13.62 2.18
C LYS A 196 -15.35 13.29 1.28
N ASN A 197 -15.54 12.46 0.25
CA ASN A 197 -14.50 12.16 -0.71
C ASN A 197 -14.34 13.30 -1.73
N GLN A 198 -13.11 13.53 -2.15
CA GLN A 198 -12.77 14.47 -3.22
C GLN A 198 -12.33 13.70 -4.45
N VAL A 199 -13.03 13.87 -5.57
CA VAL A 199 -12.62 13.34 -6.88
C VAL A 199 -12.38 14.53 -7.79
N LYS A 200 -11.11 14.81 -8.13
CA LYS A 200 -10.74 16.04 -8.86
C LYS A 200 -9.61 15.79 -9.85
N ASN A 201 -9.60 16.51 -10.97
CA ASN A 201 -8.51 16.50 -11.94
C ASN A 201 -8.13 15.10 -12.50
N ASN A 202 -9.07 14.16 -12.57
CA ASN A 202 -8.79 12.86 -13.17
C ASN A 202 -9.12 12.92 -14.67
N LEU A 203 -8.24 12.40 -15.52
CA LEU A 203 -8.53 12.14 -16.92
C LEU A 203 -9.14 10.75 -17.03
N ILE A 204 -10.39 10.65 -17.44
CA ILE A 204 -11.10 9.38 -17.63
C ILE A 204 -11.49 9.27 -19.10
N ALA A 205 -10.98 8.26 -19.80
CA ALA A 205 -11.21 8.07 -21.23
C ALA A 205 -11.47 6.60 -21.56
N TYR A 206 -12.32 6.30 -22.54
CA TYR A 206 -12.60 4.92 -22.99
C TYR A 206 -12.96 3.97 -21.82
N THR A 207 -14.04 4.28 -21.11
CA THR A 207 -14.57 3.51 -19.97
C THR A 207 -15.93 2.93 -20.24
#